data_AF-W2PKG1-F1
#
_entry.id   AF-W2PKG1-F1
#
_cell.length_a   1.000
_cell.length_b   1.000
_cell.length_c   1.000
_cell.angle_alpha   90.00
_cell.angle_beta   90.00
_cell.angle_gamma   90.00
#
_symmetry.space_group_name_H-M   'P 1'
#
loop_
_entity.id
_entity.type
_entity.pdbx_description
1 polymer ?
#
loop_
_entity_poly.entity_id
_entity_poly.type
_entity_poly.pdbx_seq_one_letter_code
_entity_poly.pdbx_strand_id
1 'polypeptide(L)'
;MSIADMEAFVSVMTSKHPEEELFGTCGLINGRNATFEHSITNFRLDEAGESLELDVPTSVRTISDDGQSEWVNGIIPGYGRCLFRRDDLIFQPSCEEYHSGIASLTIGFKGFNAQAVGGLGAFIAAVGPPLRFLALDATRVNFDANFIVQCCPNLEELSLRSLVTDVRFDFTECQPLPTLRTDWTDSIAISTVLQDSCSPFTKYLRRLRVRLNNVRDEREVHDDVRINASVAGMLQMLEVNQTLEYLDVIAPLEYRGFLDKFKAHHLKPICRSTPFPVRSKIALLSIFSCHNDVHNQSKATYVPFDLDQHILHGIFQYAAPPILREVYFRGLDWIDKYNEVPI
;
A
#
# COMPACT_ATOMS: atom_id res chain seq x y z
N MET A 1 9.76 -19.09 -6.13
CA MET A 1 8.31 -19.07 -5.91
C MET A 1 7.62 -19.77 -7.08
N SER A 2 7.91 -21.06 -7.16
CA SER A 2 7.17 -21.99 -8.01
C SER A 2 5.74 -22.15 -7.47
N ILE A 3 4.87 -22.82 -8.24
CA ILE A 3 3.52 -23.18 -7.77
C ILE A 3 3.61 -24.10 -6.55
N ALA A 4 4.50 -25.10 -6.60
CA ALA A 4 4.71 -26.05 -5.49
C ALA A 4 5.19 -25.33 -4.20
N ASP A 5 6.08 -24.35 -4.33
CA ASP A 5 6.53 -23.54 -3.18
C ASP A 5 5.32 -22.85 -2.52
N MET A 6 4.36 -22.41 -3.32
CA MET A 6 3.20 -21.66 -2.84
C MET A 6 2.08 -22.56 -2.32
N GLU A 7 1.91 -23.76 -2.87
CA GLU A 7 1.04 -24.78 -2.27
C GLU A 7 1.54 -25.14 -0.87
N ALA A 8 2.85 -25.35 -0.70
CA ALA A 8 3.46 -25.58 0.62
C ALA A 8 3.27 -24.38 1.56
N PHE A 9 3.49 -23.15 1.06
CA PHE A 9 3.25 -21.92 1.83
C PHE A 9 1.80 -21.78 2.30
N VAL A 10 0.82 -22.02 1.40
CA VAL A 10 -0.60 -21.99 1.75
C VAL A 10 -0.94 -23.05 2.80
N SER A 11 -0.37 -24.26 2.66
CA SER A 11 -0.53 -25.32 3.68
C SER A 11 -0.08 -24.84 5.06
N VAL A 12 1.09 -24.20 5.15
CA VAL A 12 1.62 -23.62 6.39
C VAL A 12 0.69 -22.53 6.93
N MET A 13 0.28 -21.57 6.09
CA MET A 13 -0.55 -20.43 6.51
C MET A 13 -1.95 -20.81 6.97
N THR A 14 -2.50 -21.92 6.46
CA THR A 14 -3.81 -22.44 6.83
C THR A 14 -3.75 -23.46 7.98
N SER A 15 -2.55 -23.86 8.40
CA SER A 15 -2.36 -24.76 9.53
C SER A 15 -2.80 -24.10 10.84
N LYS A 16 -3.28 -24.91 11.77
CA LYS A 16 -3.60 -24.48 13.14
C LYS A 16 -2.34 -24.00 13.88
N HIS A 17 -1.19 -24.59 13.55
CA HIS A 17 0.10 -24.26 14.13
C HIS A 17 1.12 -24.02 13.01
N PRO A 18 1.06 -22.87 12.30
CA PRO A 18 1.90 -22.58 11.14
C PRO A 18 3.38 -22.74 11.42
N GLU A 19 3.81 -22.35 12.62
CA GLU A 19 5.22 -22.45 12.99
C GLU A 19 5.67 -23.90 13.17
N GLU A 20 4.82 -24.78 13.68
CA GLU A 20 5.13 -26.21 13.82
C GLU A 20 5.11 -26.93 12.48
N GLU A 21 4.13 -26.60 11.62
CA GLU A 21 4.06 -27.11 10.24
C GLU A 21 5.31 -26.71 9.44
N LEU A 22 5.78 -25.47 9.59
CA LEU A 22 6.98 -24.97 8.91
C LEU A 22 8.23 -25.77 9.28
N PHE A 23 8.34 -26.24 10.53
CA PHE A 23 9.49 -26.99 11.02
C PHE A 23 9.28 -28.52 11.06
N GLY A 24 8.10 -29.01 10.70
CA GLY A 24 7.73 -30.42 10.78
C GLY A 24 7.73 -30.97 12.21
N THR A 25 7.37 -30.14 13.18
CA THR A 25 7.35 -30.49 14.61
C THR A 25 5.92 -30.57 15.14
N CYS A 26 5.73 -31.08 16.37
CA CYS A 26 4.42 -31.17 17.00
C CYS A 26 4.58 -31.03 18.52
N GLY A 27 3.96 -30.00 19.10
CA GLY A 27 3.95 -29.75 20.54
C GLY A 27 2.78 -30.39 21.26
N LEU A 28 2.94 -30.64 22.56
CA LEU A 28 1.81 -30.98 23.43
C LEU A 28 1.08 -29.72 23.92
N ILE A 29 1.79 -28.60 23.98
CA ILE A 29 1.28 -27.30 24.41
C ILE A 29 1.23 -26.36 23.20
N ASN A 30 0.10 -25.66 23.05
CA ASN A 30 -0.03 -24.59 22.06
C ASN A 30 1.08 -23.54 22.22
N GLY A 31 1.53 -22.97 21.12
CA GLY A 31 2.53 -21.89 21.15
C GLY A 31 2.09 -20.73 22.03
N ARG A 32 3.02 -20.23 22.88
CA ARG A 32 2.77 -19.14 23.83
C ARG A 32 3.77 -18.03 23.59
N ASN A 33 3.33 -16.79 23.77
CA ASN A 33 4.23 -15.66 23.83
C ASN A 33 4.96 -15.67 25.18
N ALA A 34 6.25 -15.43 25.15
CA ALA A 34 7.10 -15.30 26.31
C ALA A 34 8.05 -14.11 26.15
N THR A 35 8.48 -13.57 27.27
CA THR A 35 9.56 -12.58 27.33
C THR A 35 10.67 -13.12 28.21
N PHE A 36 11.87 -12.60 28.05
CA PHE A 36 12.98 -13.01 28.89
C PHE A 36 12.90 -12.35 30.27
N GLU A 37 13.23 -13.12 31.31
CA GLU A 37 13.30 -12.58 32.69
C GLU A 37 14.50 -11.64 32.86
N HIS A 38 15.60 -11.93 32.16
CA HIS A 38 16.86 -11.18 32.17
C HIS A 38 17.43 -11.09 30.75
N SER A 39 18.43 -10.23 30.52
CA SER A 39 19.19 -10.23 29.25
C SER A 39 19.85 -11.59 29.05
N ILE A 40 19.41 -12.36 28.06
CA ILE A 40 19.94 -13.71 27.79
C ILE A 40 21.15 -13.62 26.87
N THR A 41 22.28 -14.16 27.32
CA THR A 41 23.51 -14.32 26.55
C THR A 41 23.66 -15.71 25.90
N ASN A 42 22.78 -16.66 26.24
CA ASN A 42 22.93 -18.08 25.91
C ASN A 42 21.66 -18.70 25.29
N PHE A 43 21.28 -18.30 24.09
CA PHE A 43 20.38 -19.10 23.25
C PHE A 43 21.15 -19.72 22.08
N ARG A 44 20.62 -20.80 21.51
CA ARG A 44 21.23 -21.48 20.36
C ARG A 44 20.37 -21.29 19.12
N LEU A 45 21.00 -20.90 18.00
CA LEU A 45 20.35 -20.85 16.69
C LEU A 45 20.06 -22.25 16.13
N ASP A 46 20.92 -23.23 16.44
CA ASP A 46 20.79 -24.61 16.01
C ASP A 46 21.41 -25.60 17.03
N GLU A 47 21.28 -26.91 16.76
CA GLU A 47 21.91 -27.96 17.58
C GLU A 47 23.45 -27.97 17.49
N ALA A 48 24.04 -27.27 16.50
CA ALA A 48 25.48 -27.26 16.21
C ALA A 48 26.24 -26.08 16.86
N GLY A 49 25.54 -25.02 17.28
CA GLY A 49 25.92 -24.07 18.33
C GLY A 49 26.88 -22.94 17.93
N GLU A 50 26.33 -21.78 17.55
CA GLU A 50 26.90 -20.47 17.88
C GLU A 50 25.91 -19.70 18.77
N SER A 51 26.42 -19.10 19.86
CA SER A 51 25.65 -18.25 20.77
C SER A 51 25.77 -16.79 20.33
N LEU A 52 24.64 -16.11 20.17
CA LEU A 52 24.58 -14.67 19.92
C LEU A 52 24.11 -13.93 21.18
N GLU A 53 24.62 -12.71 21.38
CA GLU A 53 24.06 -11.79 22.38
C GLU A 53 22.92 -10.98 21.75
N LEU A 54 21.74 -10.98 22.38
CA LEU A 54 20.66 -10.05 22.02
C LEU A 54 20.56 -8.93 23.06
N ASP A 55 20.55 -7.69 22.57
CA ASP A 55 20.73 -6.50 23.42
C ASP A 55 19.45 -6.00 24.13
N VAL A 56 18.26 -6.62 23.95
CA VAL A 56 16.97 -6.08 24.42
C VAL A 56 15.92 -7.20 24.62
N PRO A 57 14.92 -7.08 25.52
CA PRO A 57 13.80 -8.03 25.62
C PRO A 57 13.11 -8.20 24.26
N THR A 58 13.37 -9.35 23.67
CA THR A 58 12.75 -9.81 22.43
C THR A 58 11.58 -10.69 22.82
N SER A 59 10.39 -10.40 22.31
CA SER A 59 9.26 -11.30 22.46
C SER A 59 9.56 -12.60 21.73
N VAL A 60 9.47 -13.72 22.44
CA VAL A 60 9.61 -15.07 21.88
C VAL A 60 8.22 -15.67 21.72
N ARG A 61 7.99 -16.39 20.63
CA ARG A 61 6.85 -17.28 20.50
C ARG A 61 7.35 -18.72 20.61
N THR A 62 6.95 -19.43 21.67
CA THR A 62 7.34 -20.83 21.84
C THR A 62 6.62 -21.71 20.85
N ILE A 63 7.29 -22.76 20.38
CA ILE A 63 6.78 -23.73 19.42
C ILE A 63 7.15 -25.13 19.92
N SER A 64 6.30 -26.12 19.66
CA SER A 64 6.57 -27.52 19.99
C SER A 64 6.98 -27.76 21.45
N ASP A 65 6.33 -27.04 22.37
CA ASP A 65 6.55 -27.15 23.80
C ASP A 65 5.86 -28.41 24.34
N ASP A 66 6.59 -29.26 25.04
CA ASP A 66 6.09 -30.47 25.70
C ASP A 66 5.65 -30.21 27.16
N GLY A 67 5.93 -29.01 27.68
CA GLY A 67 5.64 -28.60 29.05
C GLY A 67 6.61 -29.09 30.12
N GLN A 68 7.60 -29.91 29.76
CA GLN A 68 8.45 -30.63 30.71
C GLN A 68 9.93 -30.45 30.42
N SER A 69 10.31 -30.31 29.15
CA SER A 69 11.71 -30.16 28.74
C SER A 69 12.31 -28.86 29.26
N GLU A 70 13.56 -28.96 29.69
CA GLU A 70 14.40 -27.83 30.11
C GLU A 70 14.62 -26.85 28.95
N TRP A 71 14.79 -27.38 27.73
CA TRP A 71 14.99 -26.59 26.53
C TRP A 71 13.69 -26.50 25.74
N VAL A 72 13.33 -25.29 25.33
CA VAL A 72 12.10 -24.97 24.60
C VAL A 72 12.48 -24.35 23.27
N ASN A 73 11.85 -24.84 22.20
CA ASN A 73 11.97 -24.19 20.90
C ASN A 73 11.13 -22.90 20.90
N GLY A 74 11.68 -21.84 20.36
CA GLY A 74 10.95 -20.60 20.16
C GLY A 74 11.41 -19.85 18.93
N ILE A 75 10.59 -18.93 18.47
CA ILE A 75 10.89 -18.05 17.35
C ILE A 75 11.06 -16.64 17.89
N ILE A 76 12.17 -16.03 17.50
CA ILE A 76 12.40 -14.60 17.66
C ILE A 76 12.13 -13.93 16.30
N PRO A 77 11.22 -12.94 16.23
CA PRO A 77 11.03 -12.14 15.03
C PRO A 77 12.36 -11.54 14.53
N GLY A 78 12.70 -11.80 13.26
CA GLY A 78 13.94 -11.32 12.63
C GLY A 78 15.17 -12.22 12.81
N TYR A 79 15.15 -13.18 13.74
CA TYR A 79 16.26 -14.12 13.98
C TYR A 79 15.90 -15.58 13.64
N GLY A 80 14.62 -15.93 13.71
CA GLY A 80 14.12 -17.27 13.35
C GLY A 80 14.02 -18.20 14.55
N ARG A 81 14.14 -19.52 14.30
CA ARG A 81 14.03 -20.56 15.33
C ARG A 81 15.27 -20.60 16.21
N CYS A 82 15.06 -20.73 17.51
CA CYS A 82 16.09 -20.78 18.53
C CYS A 82 15.69 -21.74 19.65
N LEU A 83 16.67 -22.18 20.43
CA LEU A 83 16.50 -22.96 21.65
C LEU A 83 16.80 -22.11 22.88
N PHE A 84 15.88 -22.11 23.83
CA PHE A 84 15.94 -21.35 25.09
C PHE A 84 15.82 -22.30 26.28
N ARG A 85 16.41 -21.97 27.42
CA ARG A 85 16.06 -22.65 28.67
C ARG A 85 14.73 -22.11 29.17
N ARG A 86 13.85 -23.00 29.60
CA ARG A 86 12.50 -22.67 30.07
C ARG A 86 12.51 -21.68 31.21
N ASP A 87 13.46 -21.83 32.13
CA ASP A 87 13.55 -21.00 33.34
C ASP A 87 13.92 -19.54 33.03
N ASP A 88 14.47 -19.27 31.84
CA ASP A 88 14.79 -17.90 31.41
C ASP A 88 13.58 -17.20 30.75
N LEU A 89 12.47 -17.93 30.54
CA LEU A 89 11.25 -17.45 29.87
C LEU A 89 10.11 -17.15 30.86
N ILE A 90 9.61 -15.93 30.82
CA ILE A 90 8.35 -15.53 31.45
C ILE A 90 7.22 -15.70 30.43
N PHE A 91 6.38 -16.71 30.62
CA PHE A 91 5.21 -16.96 29.78
C PHE A 91 4.13 -15.91 30.03
N GLN A 92 3.65 -15.29 28.96
CA GLN A 92 2.51 -14.39 29.02
C GLN A 92 1.20 -15.20 29.12
N PRO A 93 0.18 -14.69 29.85
CA PRO A 93 -1.14 -15.30 29.87
C PRO A 93 -1.69 -15.38 28.44
N SER A 94 -2.41 -16.45 28.12
CA SER A 94 -2.93 -16.73 26.78
C SER A 94 -3.74 -15.53 26.27
N CYS A 95 -3.11 -14.71 25.44
CA CYS A 95 -3.83 -13.73 24.66
C CYS A 95 -4.52 -14.51 23.53
N GLU A 96 -5.81 -14.25 23.32
CA GLU A 96 -6.55 -14.82 22.19
C GLU A 96 -5.73 -14.61 20.90
N GLU A 97 -5.79 -15.60 20.00
CA GLU A 97 -5.02 -15.61 18.76
C GLU A 97 -5.31 -14.34 17.95
N TYR A 98 -4.47 -13.31 18.12
CA TYR A 98 -4.46 -12.15 17.26
C TYR A 98 -3.91 -12.59 15.91
N HIS A 99 -4.80 -13.13 15.06
CA HIS A 99 -4.58 -13.29 13.63
C HIS A 99 -4.67 -11.90 12.96
N SER A 100 -3.88 -10.93 13.43
CA SER A 100 -3.66 -9.70 12.66
C SER A 100 -2.71 -10.08 11.54
N GLY A 101 -3.28 -10.53 10.42
CA GLY A 101 -2.51 -10.78 9.21
C GLY A 101 -1.78 -9.52 8.73
N ILE A 102 -0.94 -9.68 7.72
CA ILE A 102 -0.15 -8.56 7.19
C ILE A 102 -1.12 -7.50 6.64
N ALA A 103 -1.06 -6.28 7.19
CA ALA A 103 -1.89 -5.16 6.75
C ALA A 103 -1.23 -4.34 5.63
N SER A 104 0.10 -4.39 5.51
CA SER A 104 0.87 -3.65 4.51
C SER A 104 1.97 -4.52 3.94
N LEU A 105 2.06 -4.60 2.61
CA LEU A 105 3.05 -5.42 1.92
C LEU A 105 3.62 -4.69 0.71
N THR A 106 4.95 -4.69 0.60
CA THR A 106 5.67 -4.19 -0.59
C THR A 106 6.54 -5.31 -1.15
N ILE A 107 6.40 -5.62 -2.44
CA ILE A 107 7.17 -6.65 -3.12
C ILE A 107 7.93 -6.02 -4.28
N GLY A 108 9.26 -6.13 -4.24
CA GLY A 108 10.16 -5.76 -5.32
C GLY A 108 10.89 -6.98 -5.89
N PHE A 109 11.16 -6.98 -7.19
CA PHE A 109 11.87 -8.08 -7.85
C PHE A 109 13.27 -7.63 -8.27
N LYS A 110 14.30 -8.13 -7.57
CA LYS A 110 15.71 -7.79 -7.85
C LYS A 110 16.24 -8.46 -9.14
N GLY A 111 15.55 -9.47 -9.66
CA GLY A 111 15.92 -10.18 -10.88
C GLY A 111 14.71 -10.87 -11.53
N PHE A 112 14.77 -11.12 -12.84
CA PHE A 112 13.73 -11.86 -13.55
C PHE A 112 14.05 -13.34 -13.52
N ASN A 113 13.18 -14.12 -12.87
CA ASN A 113 13.12 -15.55 -13.07
C ASN A 113 11.68 -15.88 -13.46
N ALA A 114 11.44 -16.11 -14.76
CA ALA A 114 10.12 -16.45 -15.30
C ALA A 114 9.47 -17.65 -14.59
N GLN A 115 10.28 -18.59 -14.08
CA GLN A 115 9.79 -19.77 -13.36
C GLN A 115 9.32 -19.45 -11.93
N ALA A 116 9.75 -18.32 -11.35
CA ALA A 116 9.39 -17.90 -10.00
C ALA A 116 8.13 -17.01 -9.93
N VAL A 117 7.49 -16.73 -11.07
CA VAL A 117 6.31 -15.85 -11.14
C VAL A 117 5.00 -16.65 -11.02
N GLY A 118 5.02 -17.94 -11.37
CA GLY A 118 3.83 -18.78 -11.39
C GLY A 118 3.11 -18.91 -10.04
N GLY A 119 3.83 -18.81 -8.92
CA GLY A 119 3.24 -18.89 -7.58
C GLY A 119 2.67 -17.56 -7.05
N LEU A 120 3.01 -16.41 -7.64
CA LEU A 120 2.70 -15.11 -7.05
C LEU A 120 1.20 -14.84 -6.93
N GLY A 121 0.37 -15.33 -7.86
CA GLY A 121 -1.08 -15.25 -7.74
C GLY A 121 -1.61 -15.99 -6.49
N ALA A 122 -1.12 -17.21 -6.26
CA ALA A 122 -1.48 -18.01 -5.08
C ALA A 122 -0.98 -17.35 -3.78
N PHE A 123 0.22 -16.77 -3.81
CA PHE A 123 0.75 -15.98 -2.70
C PHE A 123 -0.18 -14.81 -2.34
N ILE A 124 -0.56 -13.98 -3.32
CA ILE A 124 -1.45 -12.83 -3.09
C ILE A 124 -2.82 -13.28 -2.61
N ALA A 125 -3.35 -14.41 -3.11
CA ALA A 125 -4.61 -14.96 -2.61
C ALA A 125 -4.52 -15.39 -1.13
N ALA A 126 -3.37 -15.91 -0.69
CA ALA A 126 -3.16 -16.35 0.68
C ALA A 126 -3.02 -15.20 1.68
N VAL A 127 -2.27 -14.15 1.31
CA VAL A 127 -2.00 -13.00 2.20
C VAL A 127 -2.95 -11.82 1.99
N GLY A 128 -3.76 -11.86 0.94
CA GLY A 128 -4.64 -10.78 0.48
C GLY A 128 -5.72 -10.29 1.45
N PRO A 129 -6.50 -11.18 2.10
CA PRO A 129 -7.65 -10.78 2.91
C PRO A 129 -7.38 -9.69 3.98
N PRO A 130 -6.29 -9.75 4.77
CA PRO A 130 -5.97 -8.71 5.76
C PRO A 130 -5.30 -7.46 5.18
N LEU A 131 -4.86 -7.46 3.91
CA LEU A 131 -4.09 -6.35 3.35
C LEU A 131 -4.96 -5.11 3.16
N ARG A 132 -4.43 -3.98 3.65
CA ARG A 132 -4.93 -2.62 3.42
C ARG A 132 -4.04 -1.85 2.46
N PHE A 133 -2.73 -2.15 2.43
CA PHE A 133 -1.76 -1.48 1.56
C PHE A 133 -0.94 -2.51 0.79
N LEU A 134 -0.94 -2.41 -0.54
CA LEU A 134 -0.15 -3.30 -1.39
C LEU A 134 0.63 -2.51 -2.43
N ALA A 135 1.95 -2.70 -2.47
CA ALA A 135 2.83 -2.15 -3.50
C ALA A 135 3.57 -3.28 -4.22
N LEU A 136 3.44 -3.36 -5.54
CA LEU A 136 4.08 -4.37 -6.37
C LEU A 136 4.93 -3.74 -7.47
N ASP A 137 6.21 -4.12 -7.53
CA ASP A 137 7.06 -3.88 -8.69
C ASP A 137 6.80 -4.94 -9.77
N ALA A 138 5.77 -4.75 -10.56
CA ALA A 138 5.40 -5.64 -11.66
C ALA A 138 6.12 -5.28 -12.98
N THR A 139 7.30 -4.65 -12.95
CA THR A 139 8.08 -4.30 -14.17
C THR A 139 8.27 -5.45 -15.15
N ARG A 140 8.34 -6.68 -14.62
CA ARG A 140 8.61 -7.89 -15.40
C ARG A 140 7.53 -8.96 -15.24
N VAL A 141 6.39 -8.60 -14.65
CA VAL A 141 5.27 -9.53 -14.45
C VAL A 141 3.99 -8.87 -14.95
N ASN A 142 3.23 -9.59 -15.77
CA ASN A 142 1.90 -9.11 -16.15
C ASN A 142 0.90 -9.45 -15.03
N PHE A 143 0.34 -8.43 -14.39
CA PHE A 143 -0.71 -8.58 -13.38
C PHE A 143 -2.02 -7.98 -13.86
N ASP A 144 -3.08 -8.77 -13.78
CA ASP A 144 -4.43 -8.23 -13.81
C ASP A 144 -4.73 -7.55 -12.46
N ALA A 145 -4.89 -6.23 -12.49
CA ALA A 145 -5.25 -5.46 -11.30
C ALA A 145 -6.58 -5.95 -10.68
N ASN A 146 -7.49 -6.50 -11.50
CA ASN A 146 -8.75 -7.05 -11.01
C ASN A 146 -8.55 -8.29 -10.14
N PHE A 147 -7.59 -9.14 -10.48
CA PHE A 147 -7.25 -10.30 -9.68
C PHE A 147 -6.77 -9.89 -8.28
N ILE A 148 -5.93 -8.86 -8.21
CA ILE A 148 -5.44 -8.32 -6.92
C ILE A 148 -6.60 -7.80 -6.07
N VAL A 149 -7.49 -7.01 -6.68
CA VAL A 149 -8.68 -6.45 -6.01
C VAL A 149 -9.61 -7.56 -5.48
N GLN A 150 -9.74 -8.68 -6.21
CA GLN A 150 -10.53 -9.83 -5.76
C GLN A 150 -9.89 -10.55 -4.57
N CYS A 151 -8.56 -10.68 -4.56
CA CYS A 151 -7.83 -11.33 -3.45
C CYS A 151 -7.73 -10.44 -2.21
N CYS A 152 -7.78 -9.11 -2.37
CA CYS A 152 -7.56 -8.13 -1.30
C CYS A 152 -8.81 -7.25 -1.10
N PRO A 153 -9.90 -7.76 -0.48
CA PRO A 153 -11.16 -7.01 -0.36
C PRO A 153 -11.07 -5.76 0.53
N ASN A 154 -10.13 -5.72 1.48
CA ASN A 154 -9.96 -4.63 2.45
C ASN A 154 -8.92 -3.59 2.02
N LEU A 155 -8.52 -3.62 0.74
CA LEU A 155 -7.46 -2.76 0.23
C LEU A 155 -7.89 -1.30 0.24
N GLU A 156 -7.10 -0.45 0.89
CA GLU A 156 -7.24 1.02 0.88
C GLU A 156 -6.32 1.65 -0.15
N GLU A 157 -5.18 1.01 -0.44
CA GLU A 157 -4.20 1.53 -1.40
C GLU A 157 -3.55 0.40 -2.21
N LEU A 158 -3.45 0.64 -3.52
CA LEU A 158 -2.75 -0.24 -4.46
C LEU A 158 -1.75 0.59 -5.28
N SER A 159 -0.46 0.31 -5.10
CA SER A 159 0.60 0.81 -5.98
C SER A 159 1.12 -0.29 -6.89
N LEU A 160 1.04 -0.09 -8.21
CA LEU A 160 1.59 -1.00 -9.21
C LEU A 160 2.61 -0.26 -10.05
N ARG A 161 3.75 -0.90 -10.28
CA ARG A 161 4.77 -0.43 -11.19
C ARG A 161 4.94 -1.40 -12.34
N SER A 162 5.00 -0.87 -13.56
CA SER A 162 5.38 -1.59 -14.76
C SER A 162 6.67 -0.99 -15.32
N LEU A 163 7.10 -1.50 -16.48
CA LEU A 163 8.23 -0.93 -17.19
C LEU A 163 7.97 0.53 -17.62
N VAL A 164 6.73 0.87 -17.99
CA VAL A 164 6.39 2.18 -18.57
C VAL A 164 5.62 3.07 -17.58
N THR A 165 4.88 2.51 -16.63
CA THR A 165 3.93 3.24 -15.78
C THR A 165 4.07 2.86 -14.32
N ASP A 166 4.00 3.84 -13.40
CA ASP A 166 3.64 3.57 -12.01
C ASP A 166 2.28 4.19 -11.73
N VAL A 167 1.39 3.42 -11.13
CA VAL A 167 0.04 3.83 -10.76
C VAL A 167 -0.16 3.62 -9.27
N ARG A 168 -0.83 4.58 -8.63
CA ARG A 168 -1.30 4.46 -7.24
C ARG A 168 -2.78 4.76 -7.16
N PHE A 169 -3.54 3.77 -6.73
CA PHE A 169 -4.96 3.86 -6.47
C PHE A 169 -5.21 4.06 -4.98
N ASP A 170 -6.22 4.87 -4.67
CA ASP A 170 -6.74 5.10 -3.32
C ASP A 170 -8.22 4.71 -3.31
N PHE A 171 -8.52 3.69 -2.51
CA PHE A 171 -9.82 3.08 -2.31
C PHE A 171 -10.38 3.33 -0.92
N THR A 172 -9.81 4.25 -0.13
CA THR A 172 -10.21 4.50 1.27
C THR A 172 -11.72 4.72 1.44
N GLU A 173 -12.37 5.33 0.45
CA GLU A 173 -13.80 5.65 0.44
C GLU A 173 -14.65 4.66 -0.41
N CYS A 174 -14.06 3.58 -0.92
CA CYS A 174 -14.70 2.67 -1.87
C CYS A 174 -14.81 1.24 -1.32
N GLN A 175 -16.01 0.87 -0.88
CA GLN A 175 -16.37 -0.51 -0.56
C GLN A 175 -17.77 -0.82 -1.11
N PRO A 176 -17.94 -1.88 -1.93
CA PRO A 176 -16.94 -2.84 -2.38
C PRO A 176 -15.95 -2.24 -3.39
N LEU A 177 -14.79 -2.88 -3.55
CA LEU A 177 -13.75 -2.44 -4.50
C LEU A 177 -14.22 -2.55 -5.96
N PRO A 178 -13.78 -1.62 -6.83
CA PRO A 178 -14.22 -1.55 -8.22
C PRO A 178 -13.45 -2.51 -9.13
N THR A 179 -14.04 -2.82 -10.29
CA THR A 179 -13.33 -3.46 -11.39
C THR A 179 -12.52 -2.43 -12.19
N LEU A 180 -11.22 -2.66 -12.32
CA LEU A 180 -10.26 -1.85 -13.08
C LEU A 180 -10.00 -2.49 -14.45
N ARG A 181 -10.76 -2.10 -15.47
CA ARG A 181 -10.72 -2.74 -16.81
C ARG A 181 -9.64 -2.20 -17.76
N THR A 182 -8.89 -1.18 -17.34
CA THR A 182 -7.88 -0.55 -18.18
C THR A 182 -6.54 -1.26 -18.03
N ASP A 183 -5.84 -1.45 -19.15
CA ASP A 183 -4.43 -1.82 -19.13
C ASP A 183 -3.62 -0.71 -18.48
N TRP A 184 -3.27 -0.93 -17.21
CA TRP A 184 -2.52 0.02 -16.39
C TRP A 184 -1.03 0.06 -16.78
N THR A 185 -0.57 -0.80 -17.68
CA THR A 185 0.82 -0.82 -18.18
C THR A 185 1.02 0.05 -19.42
N ASP A 186 -0.05 0.37 -20.15
CA ASP A 186 -0.01 1.23 -21.34
C ASP A 186 -0.40 2.68 -21.03
N SER A 187 0.55 3.60 -21.19
CA SER A 187 0.31 5.04 -20.98
C SER A 187 -0.76 5.62 -21.91
N ILE A 188 -0.94 5.08 -23.12
CA ILE A 188 -1.97 5.56 -24.06
C ILE A 188 -3.36 5.15 -23.57
N ALA A 189 -3.53 3.88 -23.18
CA ALA A 189 -4.76 3.36 -22.60
C ALA A 189 -5.16 4.13 -21.33
N ILE A 190 -4.20 4.36 -20.42
CA ILE A 190 -4.41 5.16 -19.20
C ILE A 190 -4.85 6.58 -19.56
N SER A 191 -4.12 7.27 -20.43
CA SER A 191 -4.46 8.64 -20.82
C SER A 191 -5.84 8.74 -21.46
N THR A 192 -6.27 7.70 -22.17
CA THR A 192 -7.61 7.63 -22.77
C THR A 192 -8.68 7.44 -21.71
N VAL A 193 -8.53 6.47 -20.80
CA VAL A 193 -9.56 6.23 -19.76
C VAL A 193 -9.68 7.41 -18.79
N LEU A 194 -8.57 8.09 -18.48
CA LEU A 194 -8.56 9.22 -17.55
C LEU A 194 -9.31 10.45 -18.05
N GLN A 195 -9.69 10.49 -19.34
CA GLN A 195 -10.61 11.48 -19.88
C GLN A 195 -12.07 11.20 -19.50
N ASP A 196 -12.42 9.96 -19.16
CA ASP A 196 -13.74 9.58 -18.68
C ASP A 196 -13.83 9.71 -17.16
N SER A 197 -14.48 10.77 -16.70
CA SER A 197 -14.74 11.03 -15.26
C SER A 197 -15.63 9.99 -14.58
N CYS A 198 -16.40 9.21 -15.33
CA CYS A 198 -17.29 8.18 -14.81
C CYS A 198 -16.56 6.87 -14.53
N SER A 199 -15.42 6.62 -15.20
CA SER A 199 -14.65 5.40 -15.05
C SER A 199 -14.15 5.21 -13.62
N PRO A 200 -14.32 4.00 -13.01
CA PRO A 200 -13.73 3.70 -11.71
C PRO A 200 -12.21 3.90 -11.69
N PHE A 201 -11.54 3.60 -12.80
CA PHE A 201 -10.09 3.81 -12.93
C PHE A 201 -9.72 5.28 -12.69
N THR A 202 -10.46 6.20 -13.32
CA THR A 202 -10.28 7.65 -13.18
C THR A 202 -10.63 8.17 -11.80
N LYS A 203 -11.65 7.59 -11.17
CA LYS A 203 -12.11 8.00 -9.85
C LYS A 203 -11.09 7.67 -8.75
N TYR A 204 -10.38 6.55 -8.87
CA TYR A 204 -9.50 6.05 -7.80
C TYR A 204 -8.01 6.21 -8.08
N LEU A 205 -7.58 6.41 -9.33
CA LEU A 205 -6.18 6.71 -9.62
C LEU A 205 -5.80 8.10 -9.10
N ARG A 206 -4.80 8.15 -8.22
CA ARG A 206 -4.30 9.39 -7.61
C ARG A 206 -3.01 9.86 -8.23
N ARG A 207 -2.08 8.91 -8.40
CA ARG A 207 -0.73 9.20 -8.88
C ARG A 207 -0.40 8.36 -10.09
N LEU A 208 0.17 9.01 -11.08
CA LEU A 208 0.66 8.40 -12.31
C LEU A 208 2.09 8.87 -12.56
N ARG A 209 3.01 7.94 -12.77
CA ARG A 209 4.34 8.23 -13.33
C ARG A 209 4.46 7.49 -14.64
N VAL A 210 4.98 8.15 -15.68
CA VAL A 210 5.17 7.57 -17.02
C VAL A 210 6.63 7.68 -17.42
N ARG A 211 7.28 6.54 -17.65
CA ARG A 211 8.67 6.39 -18.08
C ARG A 211 8.75 6.17 -19.58
N LEU A 212 8.61 7.24 -20.35
CA LEU A 212 8.77 7.24 -21.80
C LEU A 212 10.18 6.81 -22.23
N ASN A 213 11.16 6.96 -21.32
CA ASN A 213 12.50 6.40 -21.47
C ASN A 213 12.57 4.89 -21.62
N ASN A 214 11.51 4.15 -21.30
CA ASN A 214 11.46 2.69 -21.49
C ASN A 214 10.60 2.27 -22.68
N VAL A 215 10.01 3.21 -23.43
CA VAL A 215 9.25 2.93 -24.64
C VAL A 215 10.26 2.74 -25.79
N ARG A 216 10.30 1.52 -26.35
CA ARG A 216 11.22 1.11 -27.42
C ARG A 216 10.48 0.42 -28.56
N ASP A 217 11.02 0.56 -29.77
CA ASP A 217 10.58 -0.17 -30.96
C ASP A 217 11.28 -1.54 -31.05
N GLU A 218 10.99 -2.31 -32.11
CA GLU A 218 11.60 -3.63 -32.36
C GLU A 218 13.12 -3.58 -32.56
N ARG A 219 13.69 -2.38 -32.78
CA ARG A 219 15.13 -2.15 -32.99
C ARG A 219 15.82 -1.69 -31.71
N GLU A 220 15.13 -1.71 -30.58
CA GLU A 220 15.61 -1.23 -29.28
C GLU A 220 15.97 0.27 -29.29
N VAL A 221 15.35 1.05 -30.17
CA VAL A 221 15.45 2.52 -30.24
C VAL A 221 14.17 3.14 -29.69
N HIS A 222 14.21 4.41 -29.28
CA HIS A 222 13.01 5.14 -28.84
C HIS A 222 11.91 5.09 -29.92
N ASP A 223 10.74 4.56 -29.56
CA ASP A 223 9.58 4.56 -30.45
C ASP A 223 8.94 5.95 -30.43
N ASP A 224 9.42 6.81 -31.30
CA ASP A 224 8.98 8.21 -31.36
C ASP A 224 7.47 8.34 -31.63
N VAL A 225 6.89 7.41 -32.38
CA VAL A 225 5.45 7.43 -32.68
C VAL A 225 4.65 7.19 -31.40
N ARG A 226 4.98 6.13 -30.65
CA ARG A 226 4.31 5.82 -29.38
C ARG A 226 4.57 6.85 -28.29
N ILE A 227 5.80 7.38 -28.22
CA ILE A 227 6.15 8.42 -27.26
C ILE A 227 5.33 9.69 -27.54
N ASN A 228 5.30 10.16 -28.79
CA ASN A 228 4.51 11.34 -29.15
C ASN A 228 3.01 11.13 -28.93
N ALA A 229 2.47 9.94 -29.25
CA ALA A 229 1.08 9.60 -28.98
C ALA A 229 0.77 9.61 -27.47
N SER A 230 1.67 9.07 -26.65
CA SER A 230 1.54 9.08 -25.18
C SER A 230 1.56 10.51 -24.63
N VAL A 231 2.49 11.35 -25.11
CA VAL A 231 2.58 12.76 -24.72
C VAL A 231 1.31 13.52 -25.10
N ALA A 232 0.83 13.36 -26.34
CA ALA A 232 -0.38 14.00 -26.81
C ALA A 232 -1.61 13.57 -25.99
N GLY A 233 -1.75 12.26 -25.74
CA GLY A 233 -2.82 11.72 -24.92
C GLY A 233 -2.81 12.24 -23.49
N MET A 234 -1.63 12.31 -22.85
CA MET A 234 -1.50 12.88 -21.50
C MET A 234 -1.86 14.36 -21.45
N LEU A 235 -1.44 15.16 -22.43
CA LEU A 235 -1.80 16.58 -22.50
C LEU A 235 -3.32 16.78 -22.68
N GLN A 236 -3.95 16.00 -23.56
CA GLN A 236 -5.41 16.03 -23.75
C GLN A 236 -6.14 15.62 -22.46
N MET A 237 -5.64 14.59 -21.78
CA MET A 237 -6.16 14.14 -20.49
C MET A 237 -6.08 15.24 -19.44
N LEU A 238 -4.96 15.97 -19.34
CA LEU A 238 -4.77 17.03 -18.36
C LEU A 238 -5.72 18.23 -18.53
N GLU A 239 -6.31 18.43 -19.70
CA GLU A 239 -7.31 19.48 -19.93
C GLU A 239 -8.68 19.13 -19.33
N VAL A 240 -9.06 17.86 -19.34
CA VAL A 240 -10.42 17.42 -18.96
C VAL A 240 -10.46 16.68 -17.63
N ASN A 241 -9.38 16.00 -17.25
CA ASN A 241 -9.33 15.25 -16.01
C ASN A 241 -9.36 16.21 -14.82
N GLN A 242 -10.14 15.89 -13.80
CA GLN A 242 -10.28 16.67 -12.57
C GLN A 242 -10.06 15.82 -11.31
N THR A 243 -9.42 14.66 -11.41
CA THR A 243 -9.27 13.72 -10.28
C THR A 243 -7.82 13.34 -10.00
N LEU A 244 -6.96 13.34 -11.02
CA LEU A 244 -5.55 12.98 -10.88
C LEU A 244 -4.81 14.07 -10.08
N GLU A 245 -4.17 13.65 -8.99
CA GLU A 245 -3.46 14.53 -8.05
C GLU A 245 -2.01 14.74 -8.46
N TYR A 246 -1.37 13.70 -9.03
CA TYR A 246 0.04 13.70 -9.35
C TYR A 246 0.31 13.05 -10.72
N LEU A 247 1.06 13.75 -11.57
CA LEU A 247 1.60 13.24 -12.81
C LEU A 247 3.11 13.53 -12.90
N ASP A 248 3.94 12.49 -13.09
CA ASP A 248 5.39 12.62 -13.33
C ASP A 248 5.78 11.94 -14.63
N VAL A 249 6.15 12.73 -15.63
CA VAL A 249 6.57 12.24 -16.95
C VAL A 249 8.08 12.27 -17.05
N ILE A 250 8.67 11.09 -17.20
CA ILE A 250 10.11 10.91 -17.35
C ILE A 250 10.43 10.56 -18.79
N ALA A 251 10.97 11.52 -19.53
CA ALA A 251 11.16 11.45 -20.96
C ALA A 251 12.63 11.51 -21.37
N PRO A 252 12.98 11.06 -22.60
CA PRO A 252 14.30 11.30 -23.17
C PRO A 252 14.55 12.80 -23.35
N LEU A 253 15.82 13.22 -23.38
CA LEU A 253 16.19 14.64 -23.42
C LEU A 253 15.69 15.36 -24.68
N GLU A 254 15.51 14.62 -25.78
CA GLU A 254 14.99 15.15 -27.05
C GLU A 254 13.54 15.66 -26.91
N TYR A 255 12.79 15.18 -25.91
CA TYR A 255 11.40 15.55 -25.65
C TYR A 255 11.26 16.72 -24.68
N ARG A 256 12.36 17.38 -24.29
CA ARG A 256 12.33 18.52 -23.36
C ARG A 256 11.44 19.68 -23.83
N GLY A 257 11.19 19.80 -25.13
CA GLY A 257 10.29 20.82 -25.70
C GLY A 257 8.83 20.73 -25.22
N PHE A 258 8.42 19.61 -24.60
CA PHE A 258 7.07 19.47 -24.01
C PHE A 258 6.97 19.97 -22.57
N LEU A 259 8.09 20.29 -21.90
CA LEU A 259 8.13 20.70 -20.50
C LEU A 259 7.13 21.82 -20.18
N ASP A 260 7.14 22.90 -20.96
CA ASP A 260 6.29 24.06 -20.70
C ASP A 260 4.81 23.74 -20.88
N LYS A 261 4.47 22.81 -21.78
CA LYS A 261 3.09 22.35 -21.99
C LYS A 261 2.57 21.62 -20.76
N PHE A 262 3.35 20.71 -20.18
CA PHE A 262 2.97 20.03 -18.93
C PHE A 262 2.93 20.98 -17.74
N LYS A 263 3.91 21.88 -17.63
CA LYS A 263 3.99 22.87 -16.55
C LYS A 263 2.77 23.80 -16.52
N ALA A 264 2.13 24.07 -17.68
CA ALA A 264 0.90 24.85 -17.74
C ALA A 264 -0.29 24.21 -16.98
N HIS A 265 -0.23 22.92 -16.65
CA HIS A 265 -1.24 22.23 -15.85
C HIS A 265 -0.84 22.02 -14.38
N HIS A 266 0.38 22.40 -14.01
CA HIS A 266 0.86 22.32 -12.63
C HIS A 266 0.10 23.32 -11.75
N LEU A 267 -0.27 22.89 -10.54
CA LEU A 267 -1.07 23.61 -9.54
C LEU A 267 -2.48 24.02 -10.00
N LYS A 268 -3.03 23.37 -11.03
CA LYS A 268 -4.46 23.52 -11.34
C LYS A 268 -5.30 22.80 -10.26
N PRO A 269 -6.39 23.42 -9.78
CA PRO A 269 -7.27 22.79 -8.79
C PRO A 269 -8.00 21.58 -9.39
N ILE A 270 -8.23 20.56 -8.57
CA ILE A 270 -8.98 19.36 -8.95
C ILE A 270 -10.27 19.23 -8.13
N CYS A 271 -11.17 18.34 -8.54
CA CYS A 271 -12.44 18.03 -7.87
C CYS A 271 -12.25 17.14 -6.63
N ARG A 272 -11.25 17.49 -5.81
CA ARG A 272 -11.01 16.95 -4.48
C ARG A 272 -10.57 18.07 -3.57
N SER A 273 -11.00 17.98 -2.32
CA SER A 273 -10.65 18.97 -1.31
C SER A 273 -9.89 18.30 -0.18
N THR A 274 -8.96 19.06 0.40
CA THR A 274 -8.26 18.62 1.61
C THR A 274 -9.27 18.47 2.77
N PRO A 275 -9.06 17.53 3.72
CA PRO A 275 -9.93 17.43 4.88
C PRO A 275 -10.06 18.78 5.59
N PHE A 276 -11.28 19.30 5.70
CA PHE A 276 -11.49 20.62 6.32
C PHE A 276 -11.00 20.59 7.78
N PRO A 277 -10.16 21.56 8.21
CA PRO A 277 -9.51 21.50 9.51
C PRO A 277 -10.51 21.32 10.66
N VAL A 278 -10.23 20.37 11.56
CA VAL A 278 -11.11 20.07 12.70
C VAL A 278 -11.36 21.30 13.57
N ARG A 279 -10.35 22.15 13.76
CA ARG A 279 -10.50 23.42 14.48
C ARG A 279 -11.53 24.35 13.83
N SER A 280 -11.54 24.43 12.50
CA SER A 280 -12.52 25.22 11.75
C SER A 280 -13.92 24.61 11.81
N LYS A 281 -14.03 23.26 11.79
CA LYS A 281 -15.30 22.56 12.07
C LYS A 281 -15.83 22.90 13.45
N ILE A 282 -15.00 22.78 14.48
CA ILE A 282 -15.36 23.08 15.88
C ILE A 282 -15.76 24.55 16.03
N ALA A 283 -15.00 25.48 15.44
CA ALA A 283 -15.32 26.90 15.50
C ALA A 283 -16.68 27.21 14.88
N LEU A 284 -17.00 26.63 13.72
CA LEU A 284 -18.32 26.77 13.09
C LEU A 284 -19.42 26.18 13.99
N LEU A 285 -19.23 24.95 14.48
CA LEU A 285 -20.21 24.27 15.33
C LEU A 285 -20.44 25.01 16.67
N SER A 286 -19.41 25.67 17.22
CA SER A 286 -19.51 26.45 18.46
C SER A 286 -20.51 27.60 18.36
N ILE A 287 -20.70 28.17 17.16
CA ILE A 287 -21.71 29.22 16.90
C ILE A 287 -23.12 28.66 17.14
N PHE A 288 -23.35 27.39 16.81
CA PHE A 288 -24.65 26.73 16.94
C PHE A 288 -24.83 26.09 18.32
N SER A 289 -23.76 25.70 19.02
CA SER A 289 -23.81 25.08 20.35
C SER A 289 -24.01 26.05 21.52
N CYS A 290 -23.72 27.35 21.36
CA CYS A 290 -23.97 28.38 22.40
C CYS A 290 -25.46 28.66 22.69
N HIS A 291 -26.37 27.85 22.16
CA HIS A 291 -27.82 28.09 22.20
C HIS A 291 -28.53 27.48 23.42
N ASN A 292 -27.89 26.58 24.18
CA ASN A 292 -28.57 25.86 25.28
C ASN A 292 -28.46 26.55 26.65
N ASP A 293 -27.62 27.58 26.81
CA ASP A 293 -27.51 28.33 28.05
C ASP A 293 -28.22 29.68 27.91
N VAL A 294 -29.49 29.70 28.30
CA VAL A 294 -30.30 30.92 28.43
C VAL A 294 -29.79 31.74 29.60
N HIS A 295 -29.25 32.94 29.35
CA HIS A 295 -29.71 34.19 29.98
C HIS A 295 -28.80 35.39 29.61
N ASN A 296 -29.44 36.47 29.16
CA ASN A 296 -28.97 37.85 29.01
C ASN A 296 -28.36 38.31 27.67
N GLN A 297 -29.19 39.12 26.99
CA GLN A 297 -28.87 40.37 26.31
C GLN A 297 -27.84 40.33 25.16
N SER A 298 -28.32 40.24 23.93
CA SER A 298 -28.40 41.40 23.03
C SER A 298 -29.05 40.98 21.71
N LYS A 299 -29.73 41.92 21.03
CA LYS A 299 -30.45 41.71 19.78
C LYS A 299 -29.46 41.40 18.65
N ALA A 300 -29.06 40.14 18.50
CA ALA A 300 -28.56 39.65 17.23
C ALA A 300 -29.76 39.27 16.37
N THR A 301 -29.75 39.63 15.09
CA THR A 301 -30.79 39.22 14.14
C THR A 301 -30.64 37.73 13.88
N TYR A 302 -31.44 36.91 14.54
CA TYR A 302 -31.35 35.45 14.50
C TYR A 302 -31.99 34.89 13.24
N VAL A 303 -31.22 34.11 12.47
CA VAL A 303 -31.78 33.24 11.42
C VAL A 303 -31.73 31.80 11.96
N PRO A 304 -32.88 31.15 12.22
CA PRO A 304 -32.91 29.79 12.72
C PRO A 304 -32.60 28.85 11.55
N PHE A 305 -31.34 28.54 11.33
CA PHE A 305 -30.96 27.47 10.44
C PHE A 305 -30.89 26.17 11.24
N ASP A 306 -31.83 25.27 10.98
CA ASP A 306 -31.69 23.87 11.36
C ASP A 306 -30.64 23.26 10.42
N LEU A 307 -29.38 23.32 10.85
CA LEU A 307 -28.26 22.77 10.09
C LEU A 307 -28.23 21.27 10.32
N ASP A 308 -28.90 20.54 9.43
CA ASP A 308 -28.75 19.10 9.39
C ASP A 308 -27.30 18.69 9.02
N GLN A 309 -27.00 17.41 9.24
CA GLN A 309 -25.68 16.84 8.94
C GLN A 309 -25.29 16.99 7.46
N HIS A 310 -26.26 17.04 6.54
CA HIS A 310 -26.01 17.15 5.10
C HIS A 310 -25.60 18.56 4.71
N ILE A 311 -26.23 19.59 5.28
CA ILE A 311 -25.88 20.99 5.06
C ILE A 311 -24.49 21.28 5.67
N LEU A 312 -24.21 20.78 6.87
CA LEU A 312 -22.88 20.90 7.48
C LEU A 312 -21.80 20.22 6.63
N HIS A 313 -22.06 19.02 6.13
CA HIS A 313 -21.16 18.34 5.21
C HIS A 313 -20.92 19.17 3.94
N GLY A 314 -21.98 19.71 3.34
CA GLY A 314 -21.89 20.57 2.16
C GLY A 314 -21.07 21.85 2.39
N ILE A 315 -21.28 22.53 3.54
CA ILE A 315 -20.52 23.72 3.92
C ILE A 315 -19.03 23.38 4.06
N PHE A 316 -18.69 22.30 4.77
CA PHE A 316 -17.30 21.91 4.96
C PHE A 316 -16.64 21.46 3.65
N GLN A 317 -17.37 20.75 2.79
CA GLN A 317 -16.86 20.34 1.48
C GLN A 317 -16.61 21.54 0.57
N TYR A 318 -17.48 22.55 0.60
CA TYR A 318 -17.33 23.78 -0.16
C TYR A 318 -16.20 24.69 0.38
N ALA A 319 -16.07 24.78 1.70
CA ALA A 319 -15.04 25.58 2.36
C ALA A 319 -13.66 24.92 2.36
N ALA A 320 -13.58 23.63 2.06
CA ALA A 320 -12.33 22.89 2.02
C ALA A 320 -11.45 23.35 0.85
N PRO A 321 -10.17 23.70 1.10
CA PRO A 321 -9.24 24.06 0.04
C PRO A 321 -9.13 22.93 -0.99
N PRO A 322 -9.24 23.24 -2.30
CA PRO A 322 -9.07 22.23 -3.34
C PRO A 322 -7.62 21.74 -3.31
N ILE A 323 -7.44 20.46 -3.59
CA ILE A 323 -6.12 19.89 -3.86
C ILE A 323 -5.62 20.51 -5.19
N LEU A 324 -4.36 20.89 -5.22
CA LEU A 324 -3.69 21.41 -6.41
C LEU A 324 -2.93 20.26 -7.07
N ARG A 325 -3.19 20.01 -8.35
CA ARG A 325 -2.52 18.95 -9.10
C ARG A 325 -1.04 19.24 -9.24
N GLU A 326 -0.21 18.25 -8.95
CA GLU A 326 1.22 18.31 -9.23
C GLU A 326 1.53 17.64 -10.57
N VAL A 327 2.01 18.44 -11.53
CA VAL A 327 2.49 17.94 -12.83
C VAL A 327 3.99 18.20 -12.97
N TYR A 328 4.75 17.16 -13.26
CA TYR A 328 6.19 17.21 -13.50
C TYR A 328 6.54 16.57 -14.84
N PHE A 329 7.55 17.14 -15.49
CA PHE A 329 8.16 16.60 -16.69
C PHE A 329 9.67 16.71 -16.54
N ARG A 330 10.39 15.59 -16.56
CA ARG A 330 11.84 15.54 -16.30
C ARG A 330 12.57 14.59 -17.23
N GLY A 331 13.83 14.90 -17.49
CA GLY A 331 14.77 13.97 -18.11
C GLY A 331 15.29 12.98 -17.08
N LEU A 332 15.53 11.73 -17.47
CA LEU A 332 16.19 10.75 -16.57
C LEU A 332 17.69 11.03 -16.57
N ASP A 333 18.25 11.25 -15.38
CA ASP A 333 19.68 11.11 -15.16
C ASP A 333 19.94 9.67 -14.66
N TRP A 334 21.01 9.03 -15.13
CA TRP A 334 21.19 7.56 -15.03
C TRP A 334 21.23 6.98 -13.60
N ILE A 335 21.32 7.85 -12.58
CA ILE A 335 21.46 7.52 -11.16
C ILE A 335 20.13 7.08 -10.51
N ASP A 336 18.98 7.48 -11.05
CA ASP A 336 17.65 7.23 -10.44
C ASP A 336 17.12 5.80 -10.65
N LYS A 337 17.83 4.97 -11.42
CA LYS A 337 17.28 3.70 -11.97
C LYS A 337 17.09 2.57 -10.94
N TYR A 338 17.72 2.65 -9.77
CA TYR A 338 17.90 1.48 -8.88
C TYR A 338 17.31 1.59 -7.47
N ASN A 339 16.78 2.76 -7.07
CA ASN A 339 16.33 3.00 -5.68
C ASN A 339 14.89 3.49 -5.53
N GLU A 340 14.12 3.63 -6.62
CA GLU A 340 12.76 4.13 -6.51
C GLU A 340 11.80 3.01 -6.06
N VAL A 341 11.00 3.24 -5.03
CA VAL A 341 9.82 2.43 -4.65
C VAL A 341 8.62 2.88 -5.50
N PRO A 342 7.62 2.03 -5.83
CA PRO A 342 6.41 2.48 -6.53
C PRO A 342 5.81 3.72 -5.86
N ILE A 343 5.35 4.68 -6.66
CA ILE A 343 4.87 6.00 -6.19
C ILE A 343 3.61 5.94 -5.33
#